data_AF-A0A8W8MKT3-F1
#
_entry.id   AF-A0A8W8MKT3-F1
#
_cell.length_a   1.000
_cell.length_b   1.000
_cell.length_c   1.000
_cell.angle_alpha   90.00
_cell.angle_beta   90.00
_cell.angle_gamma   90.00
#
_symmetry.space_group_name_H-M   'P 1'
#
loop_
_entity.id
_entity.type
_entity.pdbx_description
1 polymer ?
#
loop_
_entity_poly.entity_id
_entity_poly.type
_entity_poly.pdbx_seq_one_letter_code
_entity_poly.pdbx_strand_id
1 'polypeptide(L)'
;ELTPLHYIPGFKIERYLGNYNFFFIRESTSLREVGGQGGFMQMFVAEVMANVRANVASLGGNGLVSYRMNQCVLMCNPHKNQSQCLINVSGDAVVVAPEESFPIVVEPLRKNSDSPVT
;
A
#
# COMPACT_ATOMS: atom_id res chain seq x y z
N GLU A 1 -2.92 3.54 -1.93
CA GLU A 1 -3.04 2.17 -1.41
C GLU A 1 -1.68 1.55 -1.14
N LEU A 2 -1.53 0.73 -0.09
CA LEU A 2 -0.29 -0.01 0.21
C LEU A 2 -0.61 -1.51 0.17
N THR A 3 0.07 -2.28 -0.68
CA THR A 3 -0.17 -3.72 -0.77
C THR A 3 1.14 -4.52 -0.85
N PRO A 4 1.23 -5.69 -0.18
CA PRO A 4 2.36 -6.59 -0.36
C PRO A 4 2.33 -7.33 -1.71
N LEU A 5 1.18 -7.30 -2.41
CA LEU A 5 1.04 -7.89 -3.73
C LEU A 5 1.74 -7.03 -4.78
N HIS A 6 2.18 -7.64 -5.88
CA HIS A 6 2.75 -6.94 -7.04
C HIS A 6 1.68 -6.22 -7.90
N TYR A 7 0.41 -6.32 -7.53
CA TYR A 7 -0.73 -5.69 -8.20
C TYR A 7 -1.79 -5.28 -7.16
N ILE A 8 -2.72 -4.42 -7.55
CA ILE A 8 -3.86 -4.01 -6.72
C ILE A 8 -5.14 -4.60 -7.36
N PRO A 9 -5.88 -5.49 -6.69
CA PRO A 9 -7.10 -6.06 -7.24
C PRO A 9 -8.12 -4.98 -7.66
N GLY A 10 -8.67 -5.09 -8.88
CA GLY A 10 -9.63 -4.12 -9.43
C GLY A 10 -9.01 -2.84 -10.00
N PHE A 11 -7.67 -2.75 -10.04
CA PHE A 11 -6.95 -1.62 -10.60
C PHE A 11 -5.86 -2.08 -11.56
N LYS A 12 -5.68 -1.32 -12.63
CA LYS A 12 -4.56 -1.47 -13.57
C LYS A 12 -3.45 -0.48 -13.22
N ILE A 13 -2.21 -0.96 -13.21
CA ILE A 13 -1.02 -0.10 -13.07
C ILE A 13 -0.78 0.63 -14.40
N GLU A 14 -0.83 1.96 -14.38
CA GLU A 14 -0.57 2.81 -15.53
C GLU A 14 0.93 3.08 -15.70
N ARG A 15 1.62 3.38 -14.59
CA ARG A 15 3.06 3.68 -14.59
C ARG A 15 3.71 3.38 -13.24
N TYR A 16 4.99 3.04 -13.29
CA TYR A 16 5.88 2.98 -12.14
C TYR A 16 6.61 4.31 -11.96
N LEU A 17 6.67 4.81 -10.73
CA LEU A 17 7.30 6.08 -10.36
C LEU A 17 8.69 5.89 -9.77
N GLY A 18 9.03 4.67 -9.34
CA GLY A 18 10.34 4.33 -8.83
C GLY A 18 10.30 3.36 -7.67
N ASN A 19 11.48 2.90 -7.27
CA ASN A 19 11.65 2.04 -6.11
C ASN A 19 11.58 2.87 -4.82
N TYR A 20 10.84 2.35 -3.85
CA TYR A 20 10.79 2.85 -2.50
C TYR A 20 11.65 1.94 -1.62
N ASN A 21 12.63 2.48 -0.90
CA ASN A 21 13.47 1.72 0.04
C ASN A 21 14.02 2.68 1.10
N PHE A 22 13.40 2.69 2.29
CA PHE A 22 13.71 3.65 3.34
C PHE A 22 13.84 2.98 4.70
N PHE A 23 14.82 3.49 5.46
CA PHE A 23 15.01 3.15 6.87
C PHE A 23 14.41 4.25 7.74
N PHE A 24 13.60 3.85 8.71
CA PHE A 24 13.00 4.70 9.72
C PHE A 24 13.57 4.34 11.08
N ILE A 25 13.97 5.35 11.85
CA ILE A 25 14.46 5.18 13.21
C ILE A 25 13.60 6.03 14.14
N ARG A 26 13.19 5.45 15.26
CA ARG A 26 12.49 6.18 16.31
C ARG A 26 13.05 5.81 17.68
N GLU A 27 13.17 6.80 18.54
CA GLU A 27 13.49 6.63 19.96
C GLU A 27 12.40 7.31 20.81
N SER A 28 12.13 6.74 21.98
CA SER A 28 11.24 7.29 22.99
C SER A 28 11.81 7.06 24.38
N THR A 29 11.73 8.07 25.25
CA THR A 29 12.04 7.99 26.68
C THR A 29 10.79 7.95 27.56
N SER A 30 9.61 7.86 26.93
CA SER A 30 8.30 7.93 27.56
C SER A 30 7.44 6.72 27.16
N LEU A 31 8.00 5.51 27.32
CA LEU A 31 7.34 4.26 26.92
C LEU A 31 6.01 4.03 27.64
N ARG A 32 5.94 4.30 28.94
CA ARG A 32 4.73 4.06 29.75
C ARG A 32 3.57 4.93 29.29
N GLU A 33 3.87 6.16 28.90
CA GLU A 33 2.90 7.16 28.44
C GLU A 33 2.30 6.80 27.07
N VAL A 34 2.99 6.00 26.27
CA VAL A 34 2.53 5.58 24.93
C VAL A 34 1.93 4.17 24.90
N GLY A 35 1.55 3.60 26.06
CA GLY A 35 0.98 2.26 26.14
C GLY A 35 2.04 1.14 26.13
N GLY A 36 3.24 1.43 26.64
CA GLY A 36 4.35 0.50 26.70
C GLY A 36 4.97 0.20 25.33
N GLN A 37 5.71 -0.90 25.24
CA GLN A 37 6.39 -1.29 23.99
C GLN A 37 5.40 -1.57 22.85
N GLY A 38 4.23 -2.14 23.16
CA GLY A 38 3.20 -2.44 22.17
C GLY A 38 2.62 -1.18 21.54
N GLY A 39 2.24 -0.19 22.36
CA GLY A 39 1.71 1.07 21.85
C GLY A 39 2.77 1.90 21.12
N PHE A 40 4.03 1.88 21.58
CA PHE A 40 5.16 2.44 20.84
C PHE A 40 5.29 1.84 19.43
N MET A 41 5.27 0.50 19.32
CA MET A 41 5.40 -0.18 18.03
C MET A 41 4.22 0.10 17.11
N GLN A 42 2.99 0.03 17.62
CA GLN A 42 1.78 0.34 16.86
C GLN A 42 1.82 1.76 16.30
N MET A 43 2.17 2.74 17.13
CA MET A 43 2.29 4.14 16.72
C MET A 43 3.39 4.30 15.65
N PHE A 44 4.55 3.68 15.86
CA PHE A 44 5.67 3.81 14.92
C PHE A 44 5.36 3.16 13.56
N VAL A 45 4.75 1.97 13.52
CA VAL A 45 4.32 1.33 12.27
C VAL A 45 3.28 2.20 11.54
N ALA A 46 2.34 2.80 12.27
CA ALA A 46 1.35 3.71 11.67
C ALA A 46 2.01 4.96 11.06
N GLU A 47 2.98 5.57 11.76
CA GLU A 47 3.76 6.70 11.26
C GLU A 47 4.59 6.34 10.02
N VAL A 48 5.22 5.16 10.01
CA VAL A 48 5.96 4.66 8.84
C VAL A 48 5.01 4.52 7.65
N MET A 49 3.86 3.86 7.82
CA MET A 49 2.88 3.73 6.74
C MET A 49 2.33 5.09 6.26
N ALA A 50 2.16 6.06 7.16
CA ALA A 50 1.76 7.42 6.80
C ALA A 50 2.83 8.13 5.98
N ASN A 51 4.10 8.04 6.37
CA ASN A 51 5.22 8.60 5.61
C ASN A 51 5.33 7.96 4.22
N VAL A 52 5.18 6.63 4.12
CA VAL A 52 5.19 5.92 2.84
C VAL A 52 4.08 6.46 1.92
N ARG A 53 2.85 6.58 2.42
CA ARG A 53 1.73 7.14 1.63
C ARG A 53 1.99 8.58 1.21
N ALA A 54 2.49 9.42 2.12
CA ALA A 54 2.80 10.81 1.82
C ALA A 54 3.91 10.94 0.76
N ASN A 55 4.95 10.10 0.84
CA ASN A 55 6.02 10.08 -0.14
C ASN A 55 5.52 9.65 -1.51
N VAL A 56 4.74 8.57 -1.60
CA VAL A 56 4.10 8.14 -2.86
C VAL A 56 3.24 9.26 -3.45
N ALA A 57 2.43 9.94 -2.63
CA ALA A 57 1.63 11.08 -3.08
C ALA A 57 2.49 12.24 -3.59
N SER A 58 3.64 12.52 -2.96
CA SER A 58 4.57 13.56 -3.40
C SER A 58 5.20 13.29 -4.77
N LEU A 59 5.31 12.01 -5.17
CA LEU A 59 5.74 11.58 -6.50
C LEU A 59 4.62 11.64 -7.56
N GLY A 60 3.40 12.05 -7.16
CA GLY A 60 2.21 11.96 -8.00
C GLY A 60 1.65 10.54 -8.11
N GLY A 61 2.03 9.66 -7.17
CA GLY A 61 1.58 8.29 -7.03
C GLY A 61 0.30 8.16 -6.21
N ASN A 62 -0.43 7.07 -6.40
CA ASN A 62 -1.59 6.73 -5.57
C ASN A 62 -1.52 5.29 -5.03
N GLY A 63 -0.47 4.54 -5.35
CA GLY A 63 -0.26 3.18 -4.87
C GLY A 63 1.20 2.86 -4.59
N LEU A 64 1.43 1.93 -3.64
CA LEU A 64 2.68 1.22 -3.47
C LEU A 64 2.39 -0.29 -3.55
N VAL A 65 3.03 -0.96 -4.49
CA VAL A 65 2.95 -2.42 -4.65
C VAL A 65 4.22 -3.08 -4.13
N SER A 66 4.18 -4.40 -3.95
CA SER A 66 5.29 -5.20 -3.44
C SER A 66 5.83 -4.68 -2.09
N TYR A 67 4.95 -4.07 -1.27
CA TYR A 67 5.34 -3.52 0.02
C TYR A 67 5.89 -4.61 0.94
N ARG A 68 7.10 -4.40 1.44
CA ARG A 68 7.78 -5.30 2.36
C ARG A 68 8.38 -4.53 3.52
N MET A 69 8.19 -5.05 4.73
CA MET A 69 8.97 -4.66 5.89
C MET A 69 10.17 -5.60 5.98
N ASN A 70 11.32 -5.16 5.47
CA ASN A 70 12.51 -5.99 5.34
C ASN A 70 13.19 -6.25 6.70
N GLN A 71 13.18 -5.24 7.58
CA GLN A 71 13.77 -5.33 8.90
C GLN A 71 12.91 -4.58 9.92
N CYS A 72 12.82 -5.13 11.12
CA CYS A 72 12.24 -4.49 12.29
C CYS A 72 13.08 -4.89 13.50
N VAL A 73 13.89 -3.96 14.01
CA VAL A 73 14.76 -4.19 15.17
C VAL A 73 14.28 -3.30 16.30
N LEU A 74 13.85 -3.91 17.40
CA LEU A 74 13.36 -3.22 18.59
C LEU A 74 14.36 -3.42 19.73
N MET A 75 14.82 -2.32 20.31
CA MET A 75 15.66 -2.29 21.50
C MET A 75 14.92 -1.58 22.62
N CYS A 76 14.70 -2.26 23.74
CA CYS A 76 13.91 -1.72 24.85
C CYS A 76 14.66 -1.80 26.17
N ASN A 77 14.57 -0.73 26.95
CA ASN A 77 15.02 -0.67 28.32
C ASN A 77 13.84 -0.22 29.23
N PRO A 78 13.00 -1.15 29.70
CA PRO A 78 11.84 -0.85 30.52
C PRO A 78 12.18 -0.11 31.83
N HIS A 79 13.35 -0.39 32.42
CA HIS A 79 13.81 0.27 33.64
C HIS A 79 14.05 1.77 33.43
N LYS A 80 14.49 2.17 32.23
CA LYS A 80 14.72 3.56 31.85
C LYS A 80 13.54 4.22 31.14
N ASN A 81 12.40 3.53 31.02
CA ASN A 81 11.25 3.99 30.24
C ASN A 81 11.60 4.26 28.75
N GLN A 82 12.61 3.56 28.23
CA GLN A 82 13.22 3.85 26.93
C GLN A 82 12.99 2.75 25.90
N SER A 83 12.77 3.14 24.64
CA SER A 83 12.75 2.24 23.49
C SER A 83 13.33 2.92 22.26
N GLN A 84 14.01 2.14 21.43
CA GLN A 84 14.46 2.52 20.12
C GLN A 84 14.06 1.45 19.12
N CYS A 85 13.61 1.84 17.93
CA CYS A 85 13.29 0.91 16.87
C CYS A 85 13.80 1.40 15.52
N LEU A 86 14.29 0.45 14.73
CA LEU A 86 14.66 0.61 13.32
C LEU A 86 13.69 -0.23 12.48
N ILE A 87 13.04 0.39 11.50
CA ILE A 87 12.19 -0.29 10.51
C ILE A 87 12.74 0.00 9.11
N ASN A 88 13.00 -1.03 8.32
CA ASN A 88 13.27 -0.90 6.89
C ASN A 88 12.03 -1.33 6.11
N VAL A 89 11.57 -0.48 5.20
CA VAL A 89 10.48 -0.79 4.28
C VAL A 89 10.89 -0.55 2.84
N SER A 90 10.41 -1.42 1.95
CA SER A 90 10.58 -1.25 0.52
C SER A 90 9.30 -1.58 -0.26
N GLY A 91 9.29 -1.21 -1.54
CA GLY A 91 8.21 -1.47 -2.49
C GLY A 91 8.41 -0.67 -3.77
N ASP A 92 7.42 -0.63 -4.63
CA ASP A 92 7.46 0.14 -5.88
C ASP A 92 6.29 1.12 -5.93
N ALA A 93 6.60 2.40 -6.10
CA ALA A 93 5.60 3.45 -6.21
C ALA A 93 4.96 3.42 -7.59
N VAL A 94 3.64 3.48 -7.64
CA VAL A 94 2.86 3.34 -8.86
C VAL A 94 1.73 4.35 -8.95
N VAL A 95 1.29 4.60 -10.18
CA VAL A 95 -0.03 5.14 -10.46
C VAL A 95 -0.93 4.04 -10.99
N VAL A 96 -2.10 3.93 -10.38
CA VAL A 96 -3.13 2.99 -10.75
C VAL A 96 -4.43 3.68 -11.11
N ALA A 97 -5.19 3.08 -12.02
CA ALA A 97 -6.54 3.46 -12.39
C ALA A 97 -7.49 2.26 -12.27
N PRO A 98 -8.79 2.46 -12.01
CA PRO A 98 -9.76 1.37 -11.98
C PRO A 98 -9.73 0.57 -13.29
N GLU A 99 -9.83 -0.75 -13.18
CA GLU A 99 -9.93 -1.60 -14.35
C GLU A 99 -11.33 -1.45 -14.97
N GLU A 100 -11.44 -0.83 -16.14
CA GLU A 100 -12.72 -0.70 -16.84
C GLU A 100 -13.22 -2.09 -17.24
N SER A 101 -14.26 -2.57 -16.57
CA SER A 101 -15.03 -3.71 -17.04
C SER A 101 -15.84 -3.26 -18.26
N PHE A 102 -15.35 -3.53 -19.47
CA PHE A 102 -16.17 -3.36 -20.66
C PHE A 102 -17.50 -4.13 -20.49
N PRO A 103 -18.67 -3.51 -20.68
CA PRO A 103 -19.91 -4.26 -20.72
C PRO A 103 -19.83 -5.21 -21.92
N ILE A 104 -20.10 -6.49 -21.69
CA ILE A 104 -20.28 -7.47 -22.76
C ILE A 104 -21.47 -6.99 -23.59
N VAL A 105 -21.21 -6.40 -24.75
CA VAL A 105 -22.26 -6.08 -25.72
C VAL A 105 -22.71 -7.41 -26.32
N VAL A 106 -23.78 -7.99 -25.78
CA VAL A 106 -24.46 -9.12 -26.40
C VAL A 106 -25.21 -8.56 -27.61
N GLU A 107 -24.62 -8.64 -28.80
CA GLU A 107 -25.35 -8.32 -30.03
C GLU A 107 -26.58 -9.25 -30.15
N PRO A 108 -27.80 -8.70 -30.31
CA PRO A 108 -28.97 -9.54 -30.48
C PRO A 108 -28.86 -10.30 -31.80
N LEU A 109 -29.02 -11.63 -31.73
CA LEU A 109 -29.15 -12.50 -32.90
C LEU A 109 -30.17 -11.91 -33.87
N ARG A 110 -29.70 -11.52 -35.06
CA ARG A 110 -30.50 -10.97 -36.15
C ARG A 110 -31.62 -11.97 -36.45
N LYS A 111 -32.87 -11.61 -36.10
CA LYS A 111 -34.05 -12.38 -36.50
C LYS A 111 -34.10 -12.36 -38.03
N ASN A 112 -33.81 -13.50 -38.66
CA ASN A 112 -34.13 -13.71 -40.06
C ASN A 112 -35.65 -13.63 -40.19
N SER A 113 -36.13 -12.52 -40.77
CA SER A 113 -37.50 -12.38 -41.22
C SER A 113 -37.65 -13.19 -42.51
N ASP A 114 -37.90 -14.49 -42.38
CA ASP A 114 -38.42 -15.29 -43.48
C ASP A 114 -39.95 -15.33 -43.38
N SER A 115 -40.61 -14.68 -44.32
CA SER A 115 -41.94 -15.06 -44.84
C SER A 115 -42.35 -14.10 -45.96
N PRO A 116 -43.29 -14.49 -46.85
CA PRO A 116 -43.21 -15.62 -47.78
C PRO A 116 -43.32 -15.09 -49.23
N VAL A 117 -42.71 -15.76 -50.21
CA VAL A 117 -43.00 -15.45 -51.63
C VAL A 117 -44.04 -16.44 -52.14
N THR A 118 -45.16 -15.85 -52.56
CA THR A 118 -46.31 -16.44 -53.28
C THR A 118 -45.94 -17.30 -54.48
#